data_AF-A0A1D9MI77-F1
#
_entry.id   AF-A0A1D9MI77-F1
#
_cell.length_a   1.000
_cell.length_b   1.000
_cell.length_c   1.000
_cell.angle_alpha   90.00
_cell.angle_beta   90.00
_cell.angle_gamma   90.00
#
_symmetry.space_group_name_H-M   'P 1'
#
loop_
_entity.id
_entity.type
_entity.pdbx_description
1 polymer ?
#
loop_
_entity_poly.entity_id
_entity_poly.type
_entity_poly.pdbx_seq_one_letter_code
_entity_poly.pdbx_strand_id
1 'polypeptide(L)'
;MGRGRQRAKEKKVARKLKYYTPETDYEALQRELSGGKSSSQSEEDKYAELAKLYNAAYDDEEPLDDDDDDDYSMSTWSSGRR
;
A
#
# COMPACT_ATOMS: atom_id res chain seq x y z
N MET A 1 -7.30 -0.33 -45.04
CA MET A 1 -6.93 -1.58 -44.33
C MET A 1 -5.76 -1.28 -43.39
N GLY A 2 -5.77 -1.36 -42.07
CA GLY A 2 -6.70 -1.98 -41.14
C GLY A 2 -6.41 -1.55 -39.70
N ARG A 3 -6.92 -0.38 -39.31
CA ARG A 3 -6.94 0.09 -37.90
C ARG A 3 -7.67 -0.90 -36.97
N GLY A 4 -8.67 -1.63 -37.49
CA GLY A 4 -9.38 -2.67 -36.73
C GLY A 4 -8.48 -3.83 -36.28
N ARG A 5 -7.44 -4.17 -37.05
CA ARG A 5 -6.47 -5.21 -36.67
C ARG A 5 -5.54 -4.73 -35.56
N GLN A 6 -5.13 -3.46 -35.60
CA GLN A 6 -4.33 -2.84 -34.54
C GLN A 6 -5.12 -2.78 -33.22
N ARG A 7 -6.36 -2.27 -33.25
CA ARG A 7 -7.24 -2.26 -32.06
C ARG A 7 -7.50 -3.65 -31.50
N ALA A 8 -7.67 -4.66 -32.36
CA ALA A 8 -7.82 -6.03 -31.91
C ALA A 8 -6.56 -6.58 -31.23
N LYS A 9 -5.36 -6.25 -31.74
CA LYS A 9 -4.08 -6.59 -31.11
C LYS A 9 -3.90 -5.87 -29.78
N GLU A 10 -4.17 -4.58 -29.72
CA GLU A 10 -4.10 -3.77 -28.50
C GLU A 10 -5.03 -4.32 -27.41
N LYS A 11 -6.29 -4.65 -27.75
CA LYS A 11 -7.23 -5.26 -26.80
C LYS A 11 -6.74 -6.61 -26.26
N LYS A 12 -6.10 -7.44 -27.12
CA LYS A 12 -5.48 -8.70 -26.68
C LYS A 12 -4.31 -8.45 -25.73
N VAL A 13 -3.43 -7.49 -26.05
CA VAL A 13 -2.29 -7.11 -25.20
C VAL A 13 -2.78 -6.54 -23.86
N ALA A 14 -3.73 -5.61 -23.87
CA ALA A 14 -4.31 -5.03 -22.67
C ALA A 14 -4.95 -6.09 -21.78
N ARG A 15 -5.65 -7.08 -22.36
CA ARG A 15 -6.21 -8.20 -21.60
C ARG A 15 -5.12 -9.07 -20.98
N LYS A 16 -4.05 -9.36 -21.74
CA LYS A 16 -2.89 -10.07 -21.20
C LYS A 16 -2.30 -9.29 -20.02
N LEU A 17 -2.05 -8.00 -20.17
CA LEU A 17 -1.50 -7.16 -19.11
C LEU A 17 -2.41 -7.07 -17.89
N LYS A 18 -3.73 -6.90 -18.07
CA LYS A 18 -4.69 -6.80 -16.96
C LYS A 18 -4.73 -8.06 -16.11
N TYR A 19 -4.62 -9.23 -16.74
CA TYR A 19 -4.68 -10.53 -16.07
C TYR A 19 -3.33 -11.23 -16.04
N TYR A 20 -2.24 -10.49 -16.23
CA TYR A 20 -0.89 -11.03 -16.12
C TYR A 20 -0.50 -11.04 -14.66
N THR A 21 -0.45 -12.23 -14.09
CA THR A 21 0.17 -12.48 -12.79
C THR A 21 1.59 -13.00 -13.07
N PRO A 22 2.65 -12.21 -12.82
CA PRO A 22 4.00 -12.72 -12.95
C PRO A 22 4.21 -13.91 -12.03
N GLU A 23 4.93 -14.92 -12.51
CA GLU A 23 5.38 -16.02 -11.66
C GLU A 23 6.47 -15.49 -10.72
N THR A 24 6.33 -15.77 -9.43
CA THR A 24 7.30 -15.37 -8.42
C THR A 24 8.36 -16.46 -8.28
N ASP A 25 9.63 -16.10 -8.44
CA ASP A 25 10.75 -17.00 -8.15
C ASP A 25 10.94 -17.13 -6.63
N TYR A 26 10.44 -18.25 -6.08
CA TYR A 26 10.51 -18.53 -4.65
C TYR A 26 11.93 -18.83 -4.16
N GLU A 27 12.81 -19.36 -5.01
CA GLU A 27 14.19 -19.68 -4.63
C GLU A 27 15.01 -18.41 -4.45
N ALA A 28 14.84 -17.43 -5.36
CA ALA A 28 15.44 -16.11 -5.22
C ALA A 28 14.96 -15.40 -3.95
N LEU A 29 13.65 -15.41 -3.68
CA LEU A 29 13.06 -14.81 -2.49
C LEU A 29 13.61 -15.43 -1.19
N GLN A 30 13.71 -16.77 -1.15
CA GLN A 30 14.25 -17.46 0.02
C GLN A 30 15.73 -17.08 0.27
N ARG A 31 16.53 -16.93 -0.79
CA ARG A 31 17.93 -16.50 -0.68
C ARG A 31 18.05 -15.08 -0.10
N GLU A 32 17.19 -14.16 -0.53
CA GLU A 32 17.13 -12.80 0.02
C GLU A 32 16.71 -12.79 1.50
N LEU A 33 15.65 -13.55 1.85
CA LEU A 33 15.19 -13.66 3.24
C LEU A 33 16.23 -14.31 4.17
N SER A 34 16.96 -15.30 3.67
CA SER A 34 17.99 -16.00 4.44
C SER A 34 19.28 -15.19 4.58
N GLY A 35 19.63 -14.40 3.57
CA GLY A 35 20.81 -13.52 3.58
C GLY A 35 20.69 -12.30 4.49
N GLY A 36 19.47 -11.87 4.85
CA GLY A 36 19.23 -10.73 5.76
C GLY A 36 19.40 -11.04 7.25
N LYS A 37 19.58 -12.31 7.64
CA LYS A 37 19.62 -12.73 9.06
C LYS A 37 20.86 -12.28 9.82
N SER A 38 21.95 -11.96 9.11
CA SER A 38 23.17 -11.42 9.72
C SER A 38 23.07 -9.92 10.04
N SER A 39 22.10 -9.20 9.46
CA SER A 39 21.79 -7.80 9.80
C SER A 39 20.56 -7.63 10.70
N SER A 40 19.84 -8.72 11.02
CA SER A 40 18.58 -8.66 11.79
C SER A 40 18.76 -8.20 13.23
N GLN A 41 19.93 -8.40 13.84
CA GLN A 41 20.14 -8.06 15.25
C GLN A 41 19.97 -6.55 15.53
N SER A 42 20.27 -5.68 14.56
CA SER A 42 20.08 -4.22 14.72
C SER A 42 18.69 -3.71 14.31
N GLU A 43 17.94 -4.49 13.53
CA GLU A 43 16.59 -4.13 13.08
C GLU A 43 15.53 -4.55 14.11
N GLU A 44 15.76 -5.69 14.78
CA GLU A 44 14.87 -6.20 15.83
C GLU A 44 14.81 -5.22 17.03
N ASP A 45 15.94 -4.60 17.38
CA ASP A 45 16.03 -3.55 18.39
C ASP A 45 15.23 -2.29 18.00
N LYS A 46 15.29 -1.85 16.73
CA LYS A 46 14.54 -0.68 16.24
C LYS A 46 13.03 -0.93 16.24
N TYR A 47 12.61 -2.13 15.85
CA TYR A 47 11.21 -2.53 15.90
C TYR A 47 10.69 -2.60 17.33
N ALA A 48 11.50 -3.11 18.27
CA ALA A 48 11.15 -3.12 19.69
C ALA A 48 11.01 -1.72 20.28
N GLU A 49 11.86 -0.77 19.87
CA GLU A 49 11.76 0.63 20.27
C GLU A 49 10.51 1.33 19.71
N LEU A 50 10.21 1.13 18.41
CA LEU A 50 8.97 1.63 17.79
C LEU A 50 7.71 1.08 18.45
N ALA A 51 7.69 -0.21 18.78
CA ALA A 51 6.56 -0.83 19.47
C ALA A 51 6.33 -0.22 20.85
N LYS A 52 7.41 0.07 21.60
CA LYS A 52 7.32 0.77 22.88
C LYS A 52 6.75 2.19 22.73
N LEU A 53 7.22 2.94 21.73
CA LEU A 53 6.74 4.31 21.47
C LEU A 53 5.25 4.32 21.10
N TYR A 54 4.82 3.37 20.26
CA TYR A 54 3.41 3.23 19.89
C TYR A 54 2.56 2.85 21.12
N ASN A 55 2.96 1.85 21.89
CA ASN A 55 2.21 1.48 23.09
C ASN A 55 2.12 2.63 24.10
N ALA A 56 3.21 3.38 24.32
CA ALA A 56 3.20 4.54 25.20
C ALA A 56 2.28 5.67 24.70
N ALA A 57 2.08 5.80 23.39
CA ALA A 57 1.19 6.82 22.83
C ALA A 57 -0.31 6.48 22.96
N TYR A 58 -0.66 5.19 23.10
CA TYR A 58 -2.06 4.73 23.20
C TYR A 58 -2.45 4.28 24.62
N ASP A 59 -1.47 3.96 25.49
CA ASP A 59 -1.72 3.61 26.90
C ASP A 59 -1.94 4.86 27.78
N ASP A 60 -1.65 6.06 27.25
CA ASP A 60 -1.80 7.37 27.91
C ASP A 60 -2.99 8.18 27.34
N GLU A 61 -4.01 7.50 26.78
CA GLU A 61 -5.26 8.13 26.34
C GLU A 61 -6.08 8.56 27.58
N GLU A 62 -5.89 9.80 28.02
CA GLU A 62 -6.93 10.59 28.71
C GLU A 62 -8.23 10.49 27.87
N PRO A 63 -9.39 10.25 28.48
CA PRO A 63 -10.64 10.09 27.77
C PRO A 63 -10.88 11.31 26.87
N LEU A 64 -10.86 11.11 25.55
CA LEU A 64 -11.35 12.08 24.60
C LEU A 64 -12.84 12.30 24.92
N ASP A 65 -13.15 13.50 25.42
CA ASP A 65 -14.52 13.95 25.55
C ASP A 65 -15.09 14.06 24.13
N ASP A 66 -16.01 13.17 23.78
CA ASP A 66 -16.66 13.01 22.47
C ASP A 66 -17.63 14.18 22.13
N ASP A 67 -17.29 15.42 22.52
CA ASP A 67 -18.11 16.62 22.34
C ASP A 67 -17.41 17.64 21.42
N ASP A 68 -17.21 17.29 20.14
CA ASP A 68 -17.08 18.27 19.05
C ASP A 68 -17.58 17.66 17.72
N ASP A 69 -18.92 17.60 17.61
CA ASP A 69 -19.65 17.42 16.35
C ASP A 69 -19.48 18.68 15.46
N ASP A 70 -18.35 18.82 14.76
CA ASP A 70 -18.14 19.90 13.80
C ASP A 70 -18.38 19.46 12.34
N ASP A 71 -19.58 19.82 11.91
CA ASP A 71 -20.08 20.15 10.58
C ASP A 71 -19.21 19.85 9.33
N TYR A 72 -19.82 19.01 8.52
CA TYR A 72 -19.55 18.63 7.15
C TYR A 72 -19.52 19.81 6.16
N SER A 73 -18.33 20.22 5.68
CA SER A 73 -18.21 21.03 4.45
C SER A 73 -17.64 20.24 3.27
N MET A 74 -18.50 19.44 2.65
CA MET A 74 -18.28 18.85 1.31
C MET A 74 -18.44 19.91 0.18
N SER A 75 -17.99 21.16 0.40
CA SER A 75 -18.18 22.26 -0.55
C SER A 75 -17.06 22.44 -1.58
N THR A 76 -15.99 21.63 -1.58
CA THR A 76 -14.85 21.86 -2.50
C THR A 76 -14.80 20.96 -3.73
N TRP A 77 -15.70 19.97 -3.89
CA TRP A 77 -15.73 19.10 -5.07
C TRP A 77 -16.82 19.49 -6.11
N SER A 78 -17.87 20.23 -5.73
CA SER A 78 -19.07 20.38 -6.56
C SER A 78 -19.05 21.53 -7.58
N SER A 79 -17.89 22.02 -8.02
CA SER A 79 -17.85 23.03 -9.10
C SER A 79 -16.72 22.75 -10.10
N GLY A 80 -17.01 21.91 -11.10
CA GLY A 80 -16.03 21.58 -12.12
C GLY A 80 -16.55 20.79 -13.32
N ARG A 81 -17.76 21.09 -13.81
CA ARG A 81 -18.19 20.69 -15.15
C ARG A 81 -18.73 21.90 -15.89
N ARG A 82 -17.92 22.49 -16.76
CA ARG A 82 -18.35 23.30 -17.90
C ARG A 82 -17.46 22.95 -19.08
#